data_AF-A0AAX1ZIJ6-F1
#
_entry.id   AF-A0AAX1ZIJ6-F1
#
_cell.length_a   1.000
_cell.length_b   1.000
_cell.length_c   1.000
_cell.angle_alpha   90.00
_cell.angle_beta   90.00
_cell.angle_gamma   90.00
#
_symmetry.space_group_name_H-M   'P 1'
#
loop_
_entity.id
_entity.type
_entity.pdbx_description
1 polymer ?
#
loop_
_entity_poly.entity_id
_entity_poly.type
_entity_poly.pdbx_seq_one_letter_code
_entity_poly.pdbx_strand_id
1 'polypeptide(L)'
;MKIVILNKPYDVLSQFRKDEAHMTVSDFVDDPTLRIAGRLDMDSEGLVFLTDHGGLNQFITNPANKKYKTYLVQVDGDVTEEALEQLRK
;
A
#
# COMPACT_ATOMS: atom_id res chain seq x y z
N MET A 1 9.60 -2.53 18.60
CA MET A 1 9.42 -2.93 17.20
C MET A 1 8.03 -3.52 17.07
N LYS A 2 7.13 -2.73 16.48
CA LYS A 2 5.76 -3.09 16.16
C LYS A 2 5.63 -3.18 14.65
N ILE A 3 4.81 -4.13 14.20
CA ILE A 3 4.37 -4.24 12.81
C ILE A 3 2.86 -4.40 12.86
N VAL A 4 2.17 -3.52 12.16
CA VAL A 4 0.74 -3.64 11.89
C VAL A 4 0.58 -3.88 10.40
N ILE A 5 -0.30 -4.83 10.09
CA ILE A 5 -0.70 -5.13 8.73
C ILE A 5 -2.14 -4.67 8.59
N LEU A 6 -2.38 -3.77 7.64
CA LEU A 6 -3.71 -3.25 7.36
C LEU A 6 -4.10 -3.65 5.94
N ASN A 7 -5.32 -4.17 5.79
CA ASN A 7 -5.97 -4.20 4.49
C ASN A 7 -6.65 -2.84 4.29
N LYS A 8 -5.97 -1.92 3.58
CA LYS A 8 -6.42 -0.55 3.34
C LYS A 8 -7.67 -0.59 2.43
N PRO A 9 -8.81 -0.04 2.86
CA PRO A 9 -9.99 0.08 2.00
C PRO A 9 -9.76 1.04 0.83
N TYR A 10 -10.65 0.95 -0.17
CA TYR A 10 -10.81 1.94 -1.23
C TYR A 10 -11.15 3.33 -0.64
N ASP A 11 -10.73 4.39 -1.34
CA ASP A 11 -10.98 5.80 -0.98
C ASP A 11 -10.39 6.22 0.38
N VAL A 12 -9.23 5.65 0.72
CA VAL A 12 -8.48 5.95 1.95
C VAL A 12 -7.07 6.41 1.61
N LEU A 13 -6.66 7.56 2.14
CA LEU A 13 -5.30 8.09 1.96
C LEU A 13 -4.28 7.31 2.79
N SER A 14 -3.16 6.95 2.16
CA SER A 14 -1.98 6.37 2.82
C SER A 14 -1.19 7.43 3.62
N GLN A 15 -1.79 7.99 4.66
CA GLN A 15 -1.15 8.90 5.61
C GLN A 15 -1.81 8.83 7.00
N PHE A 16 -1.09 9.30 8.03
CA PHE A 16 -1.62 9.44 9.41
C PHE A 16 -2.14 10.85 9.70
N ARG A 17 -1.71 11.85 8.92
CA ARG A 17 -2.23 13.22 9.06
C ARG A 17 -3.68 13.21 8.60
N LYS A 18 -4.60 13.67 9.46
CA LYS A 18 -6.01 13.85 9.10
C LYS A 18 -6.14 14.72 7.86
N ASP A 19 -7.10 14.36 7.02
CA ASP A 19 -7.51 15.09 5.84
C ASP A 19 -8.98 15.52 6.03
N GLU A 20 -9.37 16.64 5.43
CA GLU A 20 -10.72 17.20 5.59
C GLU A 20 -11.74 16.49 4.70
N ALA A 21 -11.30 15.95 3.55
CA ALA A 21 -12.18 15.39 2.53
C ALA A 21 -12.18 13.86 2.53
N HIS A 22 -11.06 13.23 2.91
CA HIS A 22 -10.89 11.78 2.81
C HIS A 22 -10.52 11.13 4.14
N MET A 23 -10.91 9.86 4.29
CA MET A 23 -10.41 9.02 5.36
C MET A 23 -8.93 8.73 5.20
N THR A 24 -8.27 8.42 6.31
CA THR A 24 -6.83 8.19 6.39
C THR A 24 -6.54 6.92 7.18
N VAL A 25 -5.30 6.43 7.15
CA VAL A 25 -4.90 5.26 7.96
C VAL A 25 -5.13 5.48 9.46
N SER A 26 -5.08 6.74 9.92
CA SER A 26 -5.35 7.11 11.31
C SER A 26 -6.80 6.86 11.76
N ASP A 27 -7.74 6.63 10.83
CA ASP A 27 -9.12 6.27 11.14
C ASP A 27 -9.28 4.79 11.47
N PHE A 28 -8.25 3.97 11.16
CA PHE A 28 -8.26 2.52 11.37
C PHE A 28 -7.23 2.07 12.43
N VAL A 29 -6.19 2.87 12.68
CA VAL A 29 -5.10 2.52 13.60
C VAL A 29 -4.75 3.73 14.46
N ASP A 30 -5.00 3.61 15.76
CA ASP A 30 -4.68 4.63 16.77
C ASP A 30 -3.35 4.31 17.47
N ASP A 31 -2.24 4.52 16.77
CA ASP A 31 -0.89 4.49 17.36
C ASP A 31 -0.01 5.58 16.72
N PRO A 32 0.32 6.66 17.45
CA PRO A 32 1.09 7.79 16.91
C PRO A 32 2.57 7.45 16.64
N THR A 33 3.06 6.30 17.12
CA THR A 33 4.44 5.85 16.89
C THR A 33 4.62 5.19 15.53
N LEU A 34 3.54 4.70 14.92
CA LEU A 34 3.61 3.99 13.65
C LEU A 34 3.80 4.94 12.47
N ARG A 35 4.51 4.46 11.46
CA ARG A 35 4.65 5.10 10.15
C ARG A 35 4.35 4.10 9.05
N ILE A 36 3.81 4.59 7.95
CA ILE A 36 3.53 3.77 6.77
C ILE A 36 4.84 3.32 6.13
N ALA A 37 4.96 2.02 5.86
CA ALA A 37 6.08 1.39 5.18
C ALA A 37 5.64 0.94 3.78
N GLY A 38 5.66 1.90 2.85
CA GLY A 38 5.15 1.73 1.47
C GLY A 38 3.72 2.25 1.36
N ARG A 39 3.46 3.11 0.37
CA ARG A 39 2.14 3.73 0.17
C ARG A 39 1.36 2.96 -0.89
N LEU A 40 0.05 2.87 -0.69
CA LEU A 40 -0.93 2.56 -1.73
C LEU A 40 -1.63 3.86 -2.13
N ASP A 41 -2.04 3.94 -3.38
CA ASP A 41 -2.84 5.06 -3.85
C ASP A 41 -4.24 5.04 -3.22
N MET A 42 -4.92 6.18 -3.25
CA MET A 42 -6.21 6.35 -2.58
C MET A 42 -7.28 5.42 -3.15
N ASP A 43 -7.29 5.31 -4.47
CA ASP A 43 -8.16 4.46 -5.29
C ASP A 43 -7.69 2.99 -5.38
N SER A 44 -6.58 2.65 -4.71
CA SER A 44 -6.14 1.27 -4.55
C SER A 44 -6.59 0.69 -3.22
N GLU A 45 -6.70 -0.63 -3.16
CA GLU A 45 -7.03 -1.39 -1.94
C GLU A 45 -5.92 -2.38 -1.61
N GLY A 46 -5.93 -2.91 -0.38
CA GLY A 46 -5.11 -4.08 -0.05
C GLY A 46 -4.02 -3.84 0.99
N LEU A 47 -3.00 -4.68 0.91
CA LEU A 47 -1.98 -4.83 1.94
C LEU A 47 -1.09 -3.60 2.09
N VAL A 48 -1.08 -2.99 3.28
CA VAL A 48 -0.10 -1.97 3.68
C VAL A 48 0.51 -2.30 5.04
N PHE A 49 1.82 -2.04 5.18
CA PHE A 49 2.55 -2.22 6.43
C PHE A 49 2.69 -0.90 7.18
N LEU A 50 2.53 -0.94 8.50
CA LEU A 50 2.82 0.17 9.40
C LEU A 50 3.84 -0.31 10.44
N THR A 51 4.87 0.49 10.72
CA THR A 51 5.90 0.13 11.70
C THR A 51 6.47 1.35 12.41
N ASP A 52 6.88 1.15 13.66
CA ASP A 52 7.65 2.12 14.47
C ASP A 52 9.17 2.02 14.19
N HIS A 53 9.61 1.04 13.40
CA HIS A 53 11.03 0.72 13.20
C HIS A 53 11.56 1.24 11.86
N GLY A 54 12.37 2.30 11.91
CA GLY A 54 12.91 2.98 10.72
C GLY A 54 13.70 2.07 9.78
N GLY A 55 14.53 1.17 10.32
CA GLY A 55 15.31 0.23 9.50
C GLY A 55 14.44 -0.77 8.72
N LEU A 56 13.31 -1.18 9.29
CA LEU A 56 12.37 -2.07 8.61
C LEU A 56 11.58 -1.30 7.53
N ASN A 57 11.16 -0.08 7.84
CA ASN A 57 10.52 0.80 6.86
C ASN A 57 11.44 1.02 5.65
N GLN A 58 12.71 1.38 5.88
CA GLN A 58 13.71 1.51 4.82
C GLN A 58 13.90 0.20 4.06
N PHE A 59 13.96 -0.94 4.76
CA PHE A 59 14.10 -2.24 4.11
C PHE A 59 12.93 -2.58 3.17
N ILE A 60 11.70 -2.22 3.55
CA ILE A 60 10.49 -2.45 2.74
C ILE A 60 10.41 -1.47 1.57
N THR A 61 10.71 -0.19 1.80
CA THR A 61 10.46 0.90 0.84
C THR A 61 11.60 1.14 -0.14
N ASN A 62 12.84 0.78 0.21
CA ASN A 62 14.01 1.04 -0.64
C ASN A 62 13.93 0.20 -1.94
N PRO A 63 13.91 0.85 -3.13
CA PRO A 63 13.87 0.16 -4.42
C PRO A 63 15.03 -0.82 -4.65
N ALA A 64 16.19 -0.56 -4.03
CA ALA A 64 17.37 -1.43 -4.13
C ALA A 64 17.11 -2.86 -3.60
N ASN A 65 16.14 -3.02 -2.69
CA ASN A 65 15.80 -4.31 -2.09
C ASN A 65 14.86 -5.17 -2.96
N LYS A 66 14.42 -4.66 -4.13
CA LYS A 66 13.63 -5.38 -5.15
C LYS A 66 12.55 -6.31 -4.58
N LYS A 67 11.65 -5.75 -3.77
CA LYS A 67 10.54 -6.51 -3.19
C LYS A 67 9.47 -6.77 -4.23
N TYR A 68 9.15 -8.04 -4.46
CA TYR A 68 7.99 -8.43 -5.24
C TYR A 68 6.71 -7.98 -4.55
N LYS A 69 5.75 -7.53 -5.36
CA LYS A 69 4.41 -7.16 -4.96
C LYS A 69 3.45 -7.83 -5.92
N THR A 70 2.39 -8.41 -5.39
CA THR A 70 1.37 -9.11 -6.18
C THR A 70 0.08 -8.35 -6.05
N TYR A 71 -0.55 -8.07 -7.19
CA TYR A 71 -1.78 -7.30 -7.28
C TYR A 71 -2.85 -8.16 -7.94
N LEU A 72 -4.08 -8.08 -7.42
CA LEU A 72 -5.27 -8.50 -8.15
C LEU A 72 -5.85 -7.24 -8.79
N VAL A 73 -5.98 -7.24 -10.12
CA VAL A 73 -6.38 -6.06 -10.89
C VAL A 73 -7.63 -6.40 -11.69
N GLN A 74 -8.62 -5.53 -11.62
CA GLN A 74 -9.78 -5.55 -12.50
C GLN A 74 -9.56 -4.56 -13.64
N VAL A 75 -9.90 -4.95 -14.86
CA VAL A 75 -9.77 -4.12 -16.05
C VAL A 75 -11.10 -4.04 -16.80
N ASP A 76 -11.24 -3.02 -17.63
CA ASP A 76 -12.37 -2.90 -18.56
C ASP A 76 -12.12 -3.78 -19.79
N GLY A 77 -13.14 -4.55 -20.18
CA GLY A 77 -13.09 -5.47 -21.31
C GLY A 77 -12.38 -6.80 -21.00
N ASP A 78 -12.20 -7.61 -22.04
CA ASP A 78 -11.57 -8.93 -21.93
C ASP A 78 -10.05 -8.82 -22.07
N VAL A 79 -9.33 -9.54 -21.22
CA VAL A 79 -7.86 -9.62 -21.28
C VAL A 79 -7.45 -10.62 -22.38
N THR A 80 -6.77 -10.13 -23.42
CA THR A 80 -6.25 -10.99 -24.50
C THR A 80 -4.86 -11.54 -24.15
N GLU A 81 -4.47 -12.65 -24.79
CA GLU A 81 -3.15 -13.24 -24.57
C GLU A 81 -2.03 -12.31 -25.07
N GLU A 82 -2.24 -11.59 -26.17
CA GLU A 82 -1.28 -10.63 -26.70
C GLU A 82 -1.03 -9.47 -25.72
N ALA A 83 -2.05 -9.04 -24.97
CA ALA A 83 -1.89 -8.04 -23.92
C ALA A 83 -1.10 -8.58 -22.72
N LEU A 84 -1.37 -9.83 -22.31
CA LEU A 84 -0.62 -10.50 -21.25
C LEU A 84 0.85 -10.68 -21.62
N GLU A 85 1.17 -11.03 -22.87
CA GLU A 85 2.54 -11.14 -23.35
C GLU A 85 3.31 -9.81 -23.28
N GLN A 86 2.63 -8.67 -23.45
CA GLN A 86 3.26 -7.35 -23.28
C GLN A 86 3.56 -7.03 -21.82
N LEU A 87 2.71 -7.45 -20.89
CA LEU A 87 2.87 -7.21 -19.44
C LEU A 87 3.86 -8.16 -18.75
N ARG A 88 4.13 -9.34 -19.35
CA ARG A 88 5.10 -10.33 -18.81
C ARG A 88 6.56 -9.96 -19.06
N LYS A 89 6.83 -8.92 -19.85
CA LYS A 89 8.19 -8.42 -20.16
C LYS A 89 8.72 -7.51 -19.08
#